data_AF-A0A3M1DUH5-F1
#
_entry.id   AF-A0A3M1DUH5-F1
#
_cell.length_a   1.000
_cell.length_b   1.000
_cell.length_c   1.000
_cell.angle_alpha   90.00
_cell.angle_beta   90.00
_cell.angle_gamma   90.00
#
_symmetry.space_group_name_H-M   'P 1'
#
loop_
_entity.id
_entity.type
_entity.pdbx_description
1 polymer ?
#
loop_
_entity_poly.entity_id
_entity_poly.type
_entity_poly.pdbx_seq_one_letter_code
_entity_poly.pdbx_strand_id
1 'polypeptide(L)'
;MNISSRYRHLVAEVEDMQQRMARVEELDRYARRLERAVEILAELHESVGEIPQMHLERELTPVLLKAHNRIDRIRVDLENQEVADWPGRLWSLQQAIYRLLNDL
;
A
#
# COMPACT_ATOMS: atom_id res chain seq x y z
N MET A 1 -3.06 17.59 -6.17
CA MET A 1 -3.14 16.32 -6.92
C MET A 1 -4.54 15.76 -6.76
N ASN A 2 -5.18 15.29 -7.84
CA ASN A 2 -6.50 14.63 -7.75
C ASN A 2 -6.39 13.21 -7.15
N ILE A 3 -7.51 12.60 -6.79
CA ILE A 3 -7.57 11.27 -6.16
C ILE A 3 -6.86 10.20 -7.00
N SER A 4 -7.09 10.20 -8.32
CA SER A 4 -6.45 9.23 -9.23
C SER A 4 -4.92 9.36 -9.27
N SER A 5 -4.39 10.58 -9.28
CA SER A 5 -2.93 10.80 -9.20
C SER A 5 -2.36 10.34 -7.86
N ARG A 6 -3.08 10.58 -6.75
CA ARG A 6 -2.65 10.16 -5.41
C ARG A 6 -2.68 8.64 -5.27
N TYR A 7 -3.69 8.00 -5.83
CA TYR A 7 -3.79 6.55 -5.88
C TYR A 7 -2.63 5.94 -6.66
N ARG A 8 -2.33 6.44 -7.86
CA ARG A 8 -1.19 5.95 -8.66
C ARG A 8 0.14 6.15 -7.95
N HIS A 9 0.33 7.29 -7.30
CA HIS A 9 1.52 7.54 -6.50
C HIS A 9 1.65 6.53 -5.34
N LEU A 10 0.54 6.26 -4.64
CA LEU A 10 0.51 5.26 -3.58
C LEU A 10 0.89 3.86 -4.09
N VAL A 11 0.40 3.45 -5.26
CA VAL A 11 0.77 2.15 -5.86
C VAL A 11 2.28 2.10 -6.08
N ALA A 12 2.86 3.13 -6.69
CA ALA A 12 4.30 3.22 -6.93
C ALA A 12 5.12 3.24 -5.62
N GLU A 13 4.65 3.89 -4.56
CA GLU A 13 5.31 3.89 -3.25
C GLU A 13 5.32 2.49 -2.61
N VAL A 14 4.22 1.74 -2.72
CA VAL A 14 4.14 0.37 -2.20
C VAL A 14 5.01 -0.58 -3.02
N GLU A 15 5.06 -0.41 -4.34
CA GLU A 15 5.95 -1.15 -5.25
C GLU A 15 7.43 -0.90 -4.94
N ASP A 16 7.85 0.35 -4.79
CA ASP A 16 9.23 0.70 -4.42
C ASP A 16 9.59 0.13 -3.05
N MET A 17 8.69 0.17 -2.07
CA MET A 17 8.91 -0.47 -0.78
C MET A 17 9.11 -1.99 -0.91
N GLN A 18 8.27 -2.66 -1.71
CA GLN A 18 8.39 -4.08 -1.98
C GLN A 18 9.74 -4.42 -2.61
N GLN A 19 10.18 -3.67 -3.61
CA GLN A 19 11.47 -3.89 -4.26
C GLN A 19 12.65 -3.66 -3.32
N ARG A 20 12.58 -2.65 -2.45
CA ARG A 20 13.61 -2.40 -1.43
C ARG A 20 13.70 -3.55 -0.42
N MET A 21 12.57 -4.08 0.02
CA MET A 21 12.54 -5.25 0.91
C MET A 21 13.09 -6.50 0.20
N ALA A 22 12.78 -6.71 -1.08
CA ALA A 22 13.24 -7.87 -1.84
C ALA A 22 14.78 -7.92 -2.02
N ARG A 23 15.47 -6.78 -1.88
CA ARG A 23 16.94 -6.69 -1.96
C ARG A 23 17.65 -7.05 -0.66
N VAL A 24 16.91 -7.23 0.43
CA VAL A 24 17.43 -7.59 1.74
C VAL A 24 17.03 -9.03 2.02
N GLU A 25 18.00 -9.93 2.16
CA GLU A 25 17.76 -11.38 2.25
C GLU A 25 16.84 -11.73 3.43
N GLU A 26 17.03 -11.10 4.58
CA GLU A 26 16.19 -11.32 5.78
C GLU A 26 14.73 -10.87 5.57
N LEU A 27 14.48 -10.03 4.56
CA LEU A 27 13.17 -9.45 4.27
C LEU A 27 12.44 -10.07 3.09
N ASP A 28 13.07 -10.98 2.35
CA ASP A 28 12.50 -11.59 1.15
C ASP A 28 11.09 -12.19 1.38
N ARG A 29 10.88 -12.84 2.53
CA ARG A 29 9.55 -13.37 2.91
C ARG A 29 8.50 -12.27 3.09
N TYR A 30 8.88 -11.10 3.58
CA TYR A 30 7.98 -9.96 3.77
C TYR A 30 7.77 -9.21 2.47
N ALA A 31 8.80 -9.13 1.61
CA ALA A 31 8.68 -8.59 0.26
C ALA A 31 7.64 -9.38 -0.55
N ARG A 32 7.66 -10.71 -0.50
CA ARG A 32 6.62 -11.56 -1.13
C ARG A 32 5.22 -11.34 -0.55
N ARG A 33 5.11 -10.99 0.73
CA ARG A 33 3.81 -10.64 1.34
C ARG A 33 3.35 -9.26 0.93
N LEU A 34 4.27 -8.30 0.77
CA LEU A 34 4.00 -6.94 0.34
C LEU A 34 3.63 -6.89 -1.16
N GLU A 35 4.17 -7.79 -1.97
CA GLU A 35 3.78 -8.01 -3.37
C GLU A 35 2.26 -8.25 -3.50
N ARG A 36 1.64 -8.97 -2.54
CA ARG A 36 0.18 -9.13 -2.54
C ARG A 36 -0.59 -7.83 -2.29
N ALA A 37 0.01 -6.86 -1.59
CA ALA A 37 -0.60 -5.53 -1.45
C ALA A 37 -0.44 -4.71 -2.73
N VAL A 38 0.71 -4.83 -3.41
CA VAL A 38 0.94 -4.26 -4.75
C VAL A 38 -0.11 -4.78 -5.73
N GLU A 39 -0.27 -6.10 -5.84
CA GLU A 39 -1.23 -6.73 -6.77
C GLU A 39 -2.65 -6.20 -6.55
N ILE A 40 -3.10 -6.07 -5.30
CA ILE A 40 -4.42 -5.53 -4.95
C ILE A 40 -4.58 -4.08 -5.40
N LEU A 41 -3.57 -3.25 -5.20
CA LEU A 41 -3.60 -1.84 -5.63
C LEU A 41 -3.48 -1.71 -7.15
N ALA A 42 -2.78 -2.64 -7.81
CA ALA A 42 -2.62 -2.65 -9.26
C ALA A 42 -3.95 -2.91 -9.97
N GLU A 43 -4.91 -3.61 -9.35
CA GLU A 43 -6.25 -3.91 -9.92
C GLU A 43 -6.97 -2.66 -10.44
N LEU A 44 -6.79 -1.50 -9.80
CA LEU A 44 -7.43 -0.23 -10.20
C LEU A 44 -6.43 0.81 -10.71
N HIS A 45 -5.13 0.50 -10.77
CA HIS A 45 -4.08 1.49 -11.07
C HIS A 45 -4.27 2.19 -12.43
N GLU A 46 -4.59 1.43 -13.47
CA GLU A 46 -4.81 1.96 -14.81
C GLU A 46 -6.16 2.69 -14.92
N SER A 47 -7.22 2.06 -14.42
CA SER A 47 -8.61 2.50 -14.56
C SER A 47 -9.07 3.56 -13.55
N VAL A 48 -8.31 3.86 -12.49
CA VAL A 48 -8.71 4.84 -11.46
C VAL A 48 -9.01 6.24 -12.02
N GLY A 49 -8.41 6.61 -13.15
CA GLY A 49 -8.69 7.87 -13.84
C GLY A 49 -10.05 7.91 -14.55
N GLU A 50 -10.63 6.74 -14.80
CA GLU A 50 -11.90 6.55 -15.50
C GLU A 50 -13.08 6.38 -14.53
N ILE A 51 -12.80 6.12 -13.25
CA ILE A 51 -13.83 5.99 -12.21
C ILE A 51 -14.55 7.34 -12.03
N PRO A 52 -15.88 7.41 -12.24
CA PRO A 52 -16.64 8.62 -11.97
C PRO A 52 -16.47 9.06 -10.51
N GLN A 53 -16.36 10.36 -10.26
CA GLN A 53 -16.09 10.90 -8.92
C GLN A 53 -17.06 10.35 -7.85
N MET A 54 -18.35 10.23 -8.17
CA MET A 54 -19.38 9.69 -7.26
C MET A 54 -19.23 8.20 -6.92
N HIS A 55 -18.35 7.48 -7.62
CA HIS A 55 -18.06 6.07 -7.38
C HIS A 55 -16.70 5.84 -6.72
N LEU A 56 -15.84 6.87 -6.60
CA LEU A 56 -14.47 6.71 -6.09
C LEU A 56 -14.44 6.07 -4.69
N GLU A 57 -15.27 6.56 -3.76
CA GLU A 57 -15.36 6.00 -2.42
C GLU A 57 -15.73 4.51 -2.45
N ARG A 58 -16.76 4.15 -3.23
CA ARG A 58 -17.25 2.77 -3.35
C ARG A 58 -16.21 1.82 -3.95
N GLU A 59 -15.53 2.24 -5.00
CA GLU A 59 -14.58 1.40 -5.73
C GLU A 59 -13.21 1.31 -5.02
N LEU A 60 -12.70 2.43 -4.49
CA LEU A 60 -11.36 2.49 -3.90
C LEU A 60 -11.31 2.03 -2.45
N THR A 61 -12.33 2.27 -1.64
CA THR A 61 -12.32 1.93 -0.20
C THR A 61 -12.01 0.45 0.06
N PRO A 62 -12.67 -0.53 -0.60
CA PRO A 62 -12.39 -1.94 -0.37
C PRO A 62 -10.95 -2.33 -0.72
N VAL A 63 -10.40 -1.77 -1.79
CA VAL A 63 -9.04 -2.04 -2.27
C VAL A 63 -8.01 -1.44 -1.30
N LEU A 64 -8.21 -0.18 -0.90
CA LEU A 64 -7.34 0.52 0.05
C LEU A 64 -7.34 -0.15 1.43
N LEU A 65 -8.49 -0.56 1.96
CA LEU A 65 -8.57 -1.25 3.25
C LEU A 65 -7.90 -2.63 3.20
N LYS A 66 -8.07 -3.38 2.11
CA LYS A 66 -7.38 -4.68 1.93
C LYS A 66 -5.86 -4.49 1.92
N ALA A 67 -5.35 -3.51 1.17
CA ALA A 67 -3.92 -3.20 1.13
C ALA A 67 -3.41 -2.75 2.51
N HIS A 68 -4.12 -1.85 3.19
CA HIS A 68 -3.80 -1.38 4.52
C HIS A 68 -3.65 -2.54 5.52
N ASN A 69 -4.62 -3.44 5.57
CA ASN A 69 -4.61 -4.58 6.50
C ASN A 69 -3.46 -5.56 6.22
N ARG A 70 -3.05 -5.71 4.96
CA ARG A 70 -1.87 -6.53 4.62
C ARG A 70 -0.57 -5.89 5.08
N ILE A 71 -0.42 -4.59 4.81
CA ILE A 71 0.76 -3.82 5.23
C ILE A 71 0.86 -3.81 6.76
N ASP A 72 -0.25 -3.64 7.47
CA ASP A 72 -0.28 -3.65 8.93
C ASP A 72 0.24 -4.96 9.53
N ARG A 73 -0.21 -6.10 8.99
CA ARG A 73 0.26 -7.42 9.43
C ARG A 73 1.76 -7.61 9.21
N ILE A 74 2.30 -7.07 8.11
CA ILE A 74 3.74 -7.13 7.84
C ILE A 74 4.49 -6.25 8.84
N ARG A 75 3.99 -5.03 9.11
CA ARG A 75 4.55 -4.10 10.08
C ARG A 75 4.63 -4.74 11.47
N VAL A 76 3.52 -5.27 11.98
CA VAL A 76 3.46 -5.92 13.30
C VAL A 76 4.43 -7.09 13.39
N ASP A 77 4.54 -7.91 12.33
CA ASP A 77 5.47 -9.05 12.33
C ASP A 77 6.95 -8.62 12.31
N LEU A 78 7.27 -7.44 11.76
CA LEU A 78 8.62 -6.88 11.79
C LEU A 78 8.92 -6.22 13.14
N GLU A 79 7.95 -5.55 13.75
CA GLU A 79 8.05 -5.00 15.11
C GLU A 79 8.36 -6.10 16.12
N ASN A 80 7.65 -7.24 16.03
CA ASN A 80 7.86 -8.41 16.90
C ASN A 80 9.23 -9.08 16.72
N GLN A 81 9.92 -8.81 15.61
CA GLN A 81 11.25 -9.35 15.34
C GLN A 81 12.36 -8.33 15.57
N GLU A 82 12.03 -7.16 16.12
CA GLU A 82 12.97 -6.08 16.41
C GLU A 82 13.78 -5.65 15.17
N VAL A 83 13.20 -5.82 13.97
CA VAL A 83 13.84 -5.41 12.71
C VAL A 83 13.71 -3.90 12.59
N ALA A 84 14.80 -3.20 12.90
CA ALA A 84 14.84 -1.73 12.91
C ALA A 84 14.50 -1.13 11.53
N ASP A 85 14.00 0.11 11.56
CA ASP A 85 13.63 0.99 10.43
C ASP A 85 12.44 0.57 9.55
N TRP A 86 12.20 -0.72 9.32
CA TRP A 86 11.17 -1.18 8.39
C TRP A 86 9.73 -0.95 8.87
N PRO A 87 9.40 -1.17 10.16
CA PRO A 87 8.07 -0.84 10.67
C PRO A 87 7.66 0.61 10.46
N GLY A 88 8.57 1.57 10.68
CA GLY A 88 8.30 3.00 10.49
C GLY A 88 8.07 3.36 9.01
N ARG A 89 8.77 2.68 8.10
CA ARG A 89 8.56 2.83 6.65
C ARG A 89 7.19 2.30 6.23
N LEU A 90 6.79 1.14 6.72
CA LEU A 90 5.46 0.56 6.44
C LEU A 90 4.34 1.39 7.06
N TRP A 91 4.56 1.95 8.25
CA TRP A 91 3.64 2.89 8.88
C TRP A 91 3.38 4.13 8.00
N SER A 92 4.41 4.65 7.35
CA SER A 92 4.26 5.79 6.43
C SER A 92 3.34 5.47 5.26
N LEU A 93 3.41 4.24 4.71
CA LEU A 93 2.49 3.77 3.67
C LEU A 93 1.06 3.65 4.21
N GLN A 94 0.88 3.11 5.42
CA GLN A 94 -0.45 3.05 6.06
C GLN A 94 -1.07 4.44 6.24
N GLN A 95 -0.27 5.43 6.64
CA GLN A 95 -0.71 6.82 6.76
C GLN A 95 -1.03 7.45 5.40
N ALA A 96 -0.35 7.06 4.33
CA ALA A 96 -0.71 7.47 2.97
C ALA A 96 -2.08 6.89 2.55
N ILE A 97 -2.32 5.60 2.83
CA ILE A 97 -3.61 4.95 2.59
C ILE A 97 -4.73 5.62 3.40
N TYR A 98 -4.50 5.86 4.70
CA TYR A 98 -5.49 6.48 5.57
C TYR A 98 -5.86 7.90 5.13
N ARG A 99 -4.87 8.72 4.74
CA ARG A 99 -5.13 10.05 4.17
C ARG A 99 -5.91 9.97 2.86
N LEU A 100 -5.61 8.99 2.00
CA LEU A 100 -6.37 8.82 0.77
C LEU A 100 -7.82 8.43 1.06
N LEU A 101 -8.05 7.49 1.98
CA LEU A 101 -9.40 7.10 2.43
C LEU A 101 -10.21 8.28 2.97
N ASN A 102 -9.60 9.17 3.74
CA ASN A 102 -10.28 10.35 4.29
C ASN A 102 -10.64 11.41 3.23
N ASP A 103 -10.01 11.35 2.06
CA ASP A 103 -10.20 12.33 0.99
C ASP A 103 -11.11 11.82 -0.14
N LEU A 104 -11.58 10.56 -0.06
CA LEU A 104 -12.58 9.99 -0.96
C LEU A 104 -13.98 10.55 -0.66
#